data_AF-A0A382A9G1-F1
#
_entry.id   AF-A0A382A9G1-F1
#
_cell.length_a   1.000
_cell.length_b   1.000
_cell.length_c   1.000
_cell.angle_alpha   90.00
_cell.angle_beta   90.00
_cell.angle_gamma   90.00
#
_symmetry.space_group_name_H-M   'P 1'
#
loop_
_entity.id
_entity.type
_entity.pdbx_description
1 polymer ?
#
loop_
_entity_poly.entity_id
_entity_poly.type
_entity_poly.pdbx_seq_one_letter_code
_entity_poly.pdbx_strand_id
1 'polypeptide(L)' 'MGNQVMGFCLKCKTYCQIANAREIVMSNGRTRMAGNCSNRGCDGKISKIVS' A
#
# COMPACT_ATOMS: atom_id res chain seq x y z
N MET A 1 15.23 10.13 -3.79
CA MET A 1 14.78 9.66 -2.45
C MET A 1 13.38 9.09 -2.61
N GLY A 2 13.23 7.76 -2.59
CA GLY A 2 11.92 7.12 -2.76
C GLY A 2 11.08 7.31 -1.50
N ASN A 3 9.95 8.00 -1.63
CA ASN A 3 9.05 8.27 -0.50
C ASN A 3 8.43 6.93 -0.04
N GLN A 4 8.80 6.46 1.15
CA GLN A 4 8.35 5.16 1.67
C GLN A 4 6.91 5.29 2.20
N VAL A 5 5.94 4.82 1.41
CA VAL A 5 4.53 4.88 1.80
C VAL A 5 4.19 3.71 2.72
N MET A 6 3.69 4.04 3.92
CA MET A 6 3.19 3.06 4.90
C MET A 6 1.71 2.77 4.69
N GLY A 7 1.30 1.50 4.87
CA GLY A 7 -0.09 1.07 4.86
C GLY A 7 -0.35 -0.12 5.77
N PHE A 8 -1.62 -0.33 6.13
CA PHE A 8 -2.03 -1.44 6.99
C PHE A 8 -2.23 -2.71 6.16
N CYS A 9 -1.53 -3.78 6.51
CA CYS A 9 -1.72 -5.08 5.89
C CYS A 9 -2.77 -5.89 6.66
N LEU A 10 -3.85 -6.30 5.99
CA LEU A 10 -4.91 -7.11 6.62
C LEU A 10 -4.47 -8.54 6.94
N LYS A 11 -3.45 -9.07 6.24
CA LYS A 11 -2.88 -10.40 6.54
C LYS A 11 -1.99 -10.36 7.77
N CYS A 12 -1.05 -9.41 7.86
CA CYS A 12 -0.18 -9.26 9.03
C CYS A 12 -0.88 -8.56 10.22
N LYS A 13 -2.02 -7.91 10.00
CA LYS A 13 -2.74 -7.09 10.98
C LYS A 13 -1.86 -6.00 11.61
N THR A 14 -0.97 -5.41 10.82
CA THR A 14 -0.06 -4.34 11.27
C THR A 14 0.27 -3.38 10.13
N TYR A 15 0.82 -2.21 10.47
CA TYR A 15 1.36 -1.27 9.51
C TYR A 15 2.73 -1.73 9.02
N CYS A 16 2.95 -1.62 7.72
CA CYS A 16 4.23 -1.93 7.08
C CYS A 16 4.41 -1.03 5.85
N GLN A 17 5.61 -1.08 5.27
CA GLN A 17 5.85 -0.42 4.00
C GLN A 17 5.07 -1.12 2.89
N ILE A 18 4.56 -0.32 1.96
CA ILE A 18 3.98 -0.81 0.73
C ILE A 18 5.13 -1.01 -0.26
N ALA A 19 5.51 -2.27 -0.49
CA ALA A 19 6.48 -2.65 -1.51
C ALA A 19 5.88 -2.47 -2.91
N ASN A 20 6.69 -2.00 -3.87
CA ASN A 20 6.26 -1.69 -5.24
C ASN A 20 5.02 -0.76 -5.27
N ALA A 21 4.99 0.22 -4.35
CA ALA A 21 3.88 1.15 -4.25
C ALA A 21 3.75 1.96 -5.54
N ARG A 22 2.54 1.97 -6.09
CA ARG A 22 2.15 2.79 -7.24
C ARG A 22 0.94 3.61 -6.89
N GLU A 23 0.94 4.85 -7.36
CA GLU A 23 -0.21 5.71 -7.30
C GLU A 23 -1.23 5.30 -8.37
N ILE A 24 -2.50 5.23 -8.00
CA ILE A 24 -3.61 4.90 -8.89
C ILE A 24 -4.74 5.88 -8.60
N VAL A 25 -5.13 6.63 -9.63
CA VAL A 25 -6.37 7.41 -9.64
C VAL A 25 -7.54 6.44 -9.88
N MET A 26 -8.49 6.43 -8.96
CA MET A 26 -9.69 5.59 -9.04
C MET A 26 -10.78 6.29 -9.87
N SER A 27 -11.77 5.54 -10.35
CA SER A 27 -12.87 6.08 -11.16
C SER A 27 -13.74 7.11 -10.44
N ASN A 28 -13.70 7.15 -9.11
CA ASN A 28 -14.40 8.15 -8.28
C ASN A 28 -13.55 9.41 -8.00
N GLY A 29 -12.41 9.57 -8.70
CA GLY A 29 -11.52 10.73 -8.58
C GLY A 29 -10.58 10.70 -7.38
N ARG A 30 -10.70 9.72 -6.48
CA ARG A 30 -9.77 9.58 -5.33
C ARG A 30 -8.48 8.90 -5.77
N THR A 31 -7.38 9.29 -5.14
CA THR A 31 -6.06 8.70 -5.37
C THR A 31 -5.71 7.70 -4.27
N ARG A 32 -5.20 6.53 -4.66
CA ARG A 32 -4.69 5.52 -3.73
C ARG A 32 -3.27 5.10 -4.06
N MET A 33 -2.52 4.73 -3.03
CA MET A 33 -1.29 3.98 -3.14
C MET A 33 -1.60 2.49 -3.04
N ALA A 34 -1.29 1.75 -4.09
CA ALA A 34 -1.48 0.30 -4.17
C ALA A 34 -0.12 -0.41 -4.30
N GLY A 35 0.04 -1.53 -3.60
CA GLY A 35 1.23 -2.37 -3.71
C GLY A 35 1.14 -3.60 -2.82
N ASN A 36 2.28 -4.19 -2.50
CA ASN A 36 2.37 -5.42 -1.71
C ASN A 36 2.90 -5.15 -0.29
N CYS A 37 2.61 -6.06 0.63
CA CYS A 37 3.20 -6.05 1.96
C CYS A 37 4.72 -6.27 1.88
N SER A 38 5.50 -5.47 2.60
CA SER A 38 6.96 -5.64 2.69
C SER A 38 7.40 -6.74 3.66
N ASN A 39 6.50 -7.28 4.49
CA ASN A 39 6.87 -8.26 5.50
C ASN A 39 7.22 -9.61 4.86
N ARG A 40 8.34 -10.19 5.31
CA ARG A 40 8.81 -11.50 4.83
C ARG A 40 7.75 -12.57 5.07
N GLY A 41 7.45 -13.35 4.03
CA GLY A 41 6.44 -14.42 4.08
C GLY A 41 4.99 -13.93 3.97
N CYS A 42 4.77 -12.63 3.70
CA CYS A 42 3.44 -12.10 3.43
C CYS A 42 3.32 -11.67 1.96
N ASP A 43 2.26 -12.14 1.31
CA ASP A 43 1.85 -11.81 -0.06
C ASP A 43 0.63 -10.85 -0.07
N GLY A 44 0.36 -10.19 1.06
CA GLY A 44 -0.79 -9.31 1.22
C GLY A 44 -0.73 -8.11 0.29
N LYS A 45 -1.86 -7.79 -0.36
CA LYS A 45 -2.01 -6.55 -1.13
C LYS A 45 -2.46 -5.43 -0.21
N ILE A 46 -1.86 -4.25 -0.36
CA ILE A 46 -2.18 -3.05 0.42
C ILE A 46 -2.70 -1.98 -0.53
N SER A 47 -3.81 -1.34 -0.15
CA SER A 47 -4.44 -0.25 -0.88
C SER A 47 -4.79 0.84 0.13
N LYS A 48 -4.03 1.94 0.14
CA LYS A 48 -4.23 3.08 1.03
C LYS A 48 -4.69 4.29 0.23
N ILE A 49 -5.82 4.87 0.58
CA ILE A 49 -6.25 6.14 -0.02
C ILE A 49 -5.39 7.27 0.55
N VAL A 50 -4.92 8.16 -0.32
CA VAL A 50 -4.02 9.29 0.02
C VAL A 50 -4.63 10.67 -0.27
N SER A 51 -5.86 10.69 -0.79
CA SER A 51 -6.70 11.89 -1.00
C SER A 51 -8.04 11.78 -0.29
#